data_AF-A0A0F9MI65-F1
#
_entry.id   AF-A0A0F9MI65-F1
#
_cell.length_a   1.000
_cell.length_b   1.000
_cell.length_c   1.000
_cell.angle_alpha   90.00
_cell.angle_beta   90.00
_cell.angle_gamma   90.00
#
_symmetry.space_group_name_H-M   'P 1'
#
loop_
_entity.id
_entity.type
_entity.pdbx_description
1 polymer ?
#
loop_
_entity_poly.entity_id
_entity_poly.type
_entity_poly.pdbx_seq_one_letter_code
_entity_poly.pdbx_strand_id
1 'polypeptide(L)'
;MKNKFSPDIQIELNEIKYEIQVWKSLFDIEIELYIDGWAIFLREKNIYPRSIIIFKSYENSTYTIKSFEIHLKNYEKEEFRELYSIEGIKNKNNLLNELKSIIYGKDLMSKASNLYRDNF
;
A
#
# COMPACT_ATOMS: atom_id res chain seq x y z
N MET A 1 -24.33 8.34 5.03
CA MET A 1 -22.88 8.33 4.75
C MET A 1 -22.27 7.14 5.48
N LYS A 2 -21.50 6.29 4.81
CA LYS A 2 -20.63 5.36 5.52
C LYS A 2 -19.60 6.21 6.29
N ASN A 3 -19.43 5.88 7.56
CA ASN A 3 -18.60 6.61 8.52
C ASN A 3 -17.50 5.64 8.98
N LYS A 4 -16.32 6.14 9.34
CA LYS A 4 -15.18 5.37 9.88
C LYS A 4 -15.53 4.32 10.95
N PHE A 5 -16.65 4.47 11.66
CA PHE A 5 -17.13 3.54 12.68
C PHE A 5 -18.23 2.58 12.22
N SER A 6 -18.58 2.54 10.92
CA SER A 6 -19.62 1.60 10.47
C SER A 6 -19.14 0.15 10.62
N PRO A 7 -20.00 -0.79 11.08
CA PRO A 7 -19.64 -2.19 11.23
C PRO A 7 -19.01 -2.81 9.98
N ASP A 8 -19.57 -2.54 8.80
CA ASP A 8 -19.06 -3.06 7.52
C ASP A 8 -17.59 -2.70 7.26
N ILE A 9 -17.20 -1.45 7.56
CA ILE A 9 -15.83 -0.96 7.37
C ILE A 9 -14.89 -1.62 8.38
N GLN A 10 -15.34 -1.80 9.62
CA GLN A 10 -14.55 -2.45 10.66
C GLN A 10 -14.35 -3.94 10.34
N ILE A 11 -15.38 -4.63 9.85
CA ILE A 11 -15.28 -6.02 9.37
C ILE A 11 -14.28 -6.10 8.23
N GLU A 12 -14.43 -5.25 7.20
CA GLU A 12 -13.52 -5.19 6.06
C GLU A 12 -12.07 -4.98 6.49
N LEU A 13 -11.80 -3.98 7.35
CA LEU A 13 -10.46 -3.69 7.85
C LEU A 13 -9.89 -4.83 8.68
N ASN A 14 -10.71 -5.48 9.52
CA ASN A 14 -10.27 -6.62 10.33
C ASN A 14 -9.93 -7.82 9.45
N GLU A 15 -10.71 -8.10 8.41
CA GLU A 15 -10.41 -9.15 7.44
C GLU A 15 -9.11 -8.86 6.71
N ILE A 16 -8.91 -7.64 6.18
CA ILE A 16 -7.67 -7.27 5.50
C ILE A 16 -6.50 -7.37 6.48
N LYS A 17 -6.63 -6.82 7.70
CA LYS A 17 -5.61 -6.87 8.75
C LYS A 17 -5.20 -8.31 9.08
N TYR A 18 -6.18 -9.21 9.20
CA TYR A 18 -5.93 -10.62 9.46
C TYR A 18 -5.11 -11.28 8.34
N GLU A 19 -5.42 -10.98 7.08
CA GLU A 19 -4.69 -11.55 5.94
C GLU A 19 -3.27 -10.99 5.83
N ILE A 20 -3.09 -9.68 6.02
CA ILE A 20 -1.78 -9.04 5.87
C ILE A 20 -0.82 -9.30 7.05
N GLN A 21 -1.32 -9.77 8.19
CA GLN A 21 -0.51 -9.99 9.40
C GLN A 21 0.63 -11.00 9.18
N VAL A 22 0.51 -11.86 8.16
CA VAL A 22 1.55 -12.83 7.79
C VAL A 22 2.87 -12.15 7.42
N TRP A 23 2.81 -10.88 7.00
CA TRP A 23 3.98 -10.08 6.61
C TRP A 23 4.49 -9.12 7.71
N LYS A 24 3.99 -9.23 8.96
CA LYS A 24 4.39 -8.35 10.07
C LYS A 24 5.88 -8.42 10.44
N SER A 25 6.57 -9.49 10.06
CA SER A 25 8.02 -9.63 10.22
C SER A 25 8.81 -8.80 9.21
N LEU A 26 8.21 -8.52 8.06
CA LEU A 26 8.80 -7.74 6.97
C LEU A 26 8.40 -6.26 7.05
N PHE A 27 7.16 -5.98 7.47
CA PHE A 27 6.59 -4.64 7.52
C PHE A 27 6.07 -4.28 8.90
N ASP A 28 6.20 -3.01 9.27
CA ASP A 28 5.33 -2.35 10.23
C ASP A 28 4.01 -2.02 9.54
N ILE A 29 2.90 -2.35 10.21
CA ILE A 29 1.56 -2.22 9.66
C ILE A 29 0.76 -1.27 10.53
N GLU A 30 0.32 -0.17 9.93
CA GLU A 30 -0.48 0.86 10.57
C GLU A 30 -1.78 1.07 9.80
N ILE A 31 -2.87 1.33 10.51
CA ILE A 31 -4.18 1.61 9.92
C ILE A 31 -4.62 2.97 10.41
N GLU A 32 -4.89 3.87 9.47
CA GLU A 32 -5.42 5.21 9.77
C GLU A 32 -6.82 5.38 9.17
N LEU A 33 -7.67 6.08 9.93
CA LEU A 33 -9.04 6.39 9.55
C LEU A 33 -9.16 7.90 9.34
N TYR A 34 -9.49 8.30 8.12
CA TYR A 34 -9.68 9.68 7.72
C TYR A 34 -11.16 10.04 7.64
N ILE A 35 -11.45 11.28 7.27
CA ILE A 35 -12.83 11.75 7.11
C ILE A 35 -13.50 11.15 5.87
N ASP A 36 -12.72 10.90 4.82
CA ASP A 36 -13.15 10.51 3.48
C ASP A 36 -12.82 9.06 3.12
N GLY A 37 -12.08 8.35 3.99
CA GLY A 37 -11.67 6.97 3.76
C GLY A 37 -10.78 6.42 4.86
N TRP A 38 -10.09 5.34 4.54
CA TRP A 38 -9.08 4.72 5.38
C TRP A 38 -7.84 4.37 4.57
N ALA A 39 -6.70 4.27 5.26
CA ALA A 39 -5.48 3.76 4.68
C ALA A 39 -4.85 2.68 5.57
N ILE A 40 -4.15 1.75 4.93
CA ILE A 40 -3.27 0.79 5.57
C ILE A 40 -1.87 1.04 5.04
N PHE A 41 -0.95 1.32 5.94
CA PHE A 41 0.46 1.56 5.66
C PHE A 41 1.24 0.30 5.99
N LEU A 42 2.07 -0.14 5.06
CA LEU A 42 3.05 -1.21 5.24
C LEU A 42 4.43 -0.61 5.02
N ARG A 43 5.16 -0.35 6.10
CA ARG A 43 6.52 0.21 6.05
C ARG A 43 7.54 -0.89 6.26
N GLU A 44 8.45 -1.04 5.31
CA GLU A 44 9.41 -2.14 5.30
C GLU A 44 10.51 -1.93 6.35
N LYS A 45 10.87 -3.00 7.07
CA LYS A 45 11.77 -2.93 8.22
C LYS A 45 13.25 -3.01 7.85
N ASN A 46 13.62 -4.02 7.04
CA ASN A 46 15.00 -4.50 7.02
C ASN A 46 15.60 -4.75 5.63
N ILE A 47 14.80 -4.82 4.56
CA ILE A 47 15.29 -5.25 3.25
C ILE A 47 15.56 -4.04 2.35
N TYR A 48 14.57 -3.18 2.20
CA TYR A 48 14.61 -2.04 1.30
C TYR A 48 13.72 -0.94 1.85
N PRO A 49 14.17 0.32 1.92
CA PRO A 49 13.41 1.41 2.51
C PRO A 49 12.20 1.73 1.63
N ARG A 50 11.09 1.07 1.90
CA ARG A 50 9.87 1.11 1.09
C ARG A 50 8.62 1.27 1.95
N SER A 51 7.65 1.99 1.42
CA SER A 51 6.31 2.10 1.98
C SER A 51 5.27 1.70 0.94
N ILE A 52 4.38 0.79 1.30
CA ILE A 52 3.21 0.42 0.51
C ILE A 52 1.97 0.95 1.23
N ILE A 53 1.12 1.65 0.49
CA ILE A 53 -0.10 2.27 1.01
C ILE A 53 -1.28 1.65 0.27
N ILE A 54 -2.22 1.10 1.04
CA ILE A 54 -3.54 0.70 0.56
C ILE A 54 -4.52 1.77 0.98
N PHE A 55 -5.30 2.30 0.06
CA PHE A 55 -6.30 3.33 0.36
C PHE A 55 -7.67 2.97 -0.21
N LYS A 56 -8.72 3.34 0.51
CA LYS A 56 -10.10 3.26 0.04
C LYS A 56 -10.94 4.39 0.63
N SER A 57 -11.65 5.11 -0.24
CA SER A 57 -12.64 6.11 0.16
C SER A 57 -13.94 5.45 0.66
N TYR A 58 -14.66 6.09 1.57
CA TYR A 58 -15.98 5.61 2.00
C TYR A 58 -17.05 5.71 0.89
N GLU A 59 -16.85 6.58 -0.09
CA GLU A 59 -17.77 6.78 -1.21
C GLU A 59 -17.47 5.85 -2.39
N ASN A 60 -16.23 5.36 -2.49
CA ASN A 60 -15.79 4.47 -3.55
C ASN A 60 -15.75 3.01 -3.08
N SER A 61 -16.18 2.09 -3.94
CA SER A 61 -16.14 0.65 -3.67
C SER A 61 -14.79 0.00 -3.99
N THR A 62 -13.87 0.73 -4.63
CA THR A 62 -12.58 0.17 -5.08
C THR A 62 -11.40 0.58 -4.21
N TYR A 63 -10.38 -0.27 -4.14
CA TYR A 63 -9.10 0.01 -3.48
C TYR A 63 -8.08 0.61 -4.45
N THR A 64 -7.12 1.32 -3.87
CA THR A 64 -5.90 1.81 -4.52
C THR A 64 -4.70 1.24 -3.77
N ILE A 65 -3.65 0.85 -4.49
CA ILE A 65 -2.34 0.57 -3.90
C ILE A 65 -1.30 1.50 -4.51
N LYS A 66 -0.49 2.12 -3.67
CA LYS A 66 0.71 2.86 -4.07
C LYS A 66 1.92 2.31 -3.35
N SER A 67 3.06 2.23 -4.03
CA SER A 67 4.34 1.83 -3.45
C SER A 67 5.38 2.91 -3.70
N PHE A 68 6.17 3.21 -2.66
CA PHE A 68 7.15 4.27 -2.65
C PHE A 68 8.48 3.74 -2.12
N GLU A 69 9.56 4.15 -2.78
CA GLU A 69 10.90 4.12 -2.22
C GLU A 69 11.08 5.34 -1.31
N ILE A 70 11.72 5.12 -0.16
CA ILE A 70 11.98 6.14 0.85
C ILE A 70 13.47 6.45 0.83
N HIS A 71 13.79 7.73 0.63
CA HIS A 71 15.16 8.25 0.66
C HIS A 71 15.31 9.27 1.78
N LEU A 72 16.49 9.34 2.38
CA LEU A 72 16.83 10.41 3.31
C LEU A 72 17.61 11.50 2.58
N LYS A 73 16.97 12.64 2.36
CA LYS A 73 17.66 13.83 1.88
C LYS A 73 18.43 14.49 3.01
N ASN A 74 19.73 14.65 2.79
CA ASN A 74 20.67 15.23 3.75
C ASN A 74 20.59 14.56 5.15
N TYR A 75 20.24 13.28 5.21
CA TYR A 75 20.07 12.51 6.47
C TYR A 75 18.98 13.04 7.43
N GLU A 76 18.15 14.00 7.02
CA GLU A 76 17.18 14.67 7.90
C GLU A 76 15.73 14.51 7.45
N LYS A 77 15.48 14.51 6.13
CA LYS A 77 14.12 14.53 5.59
C LYS A 77 13.84 13.33 4.71
N GLU A 78 12.75 12.62 4.99
CA GLU A 78 12.25 11.57 4.10
C GLU A 78 11.68 12.18 2.81
N GLU A 79 12.18 11.71 1.68
CA GLU A 79 11.61 11.93 0.36
C GLU A 79 11.07 10.60 -0.18
N PHE A 80 9.86 10.65 -0.74
CA PHE A 80 9.16 9.48 -1.25
C PHE A 80 9.17 9.52 -2.76
N ARG A 81 9.65 8.45 -3.38
CA ARG A 81 9.64 8.28 -4.84
C ARG A 81 8.69 7.16 -5.21
N GLU A 82 7.68 7.47 -6.02
CA GLU A 82 6.72 6.44 -6.45
C GLU A 82 7.41 5.37 -7.31
N LEU A 83 7.20 4.11 -6.93
CA LEU A 83 7.64 2.91 -7.63
C LEU A 83 6.51 2.31 -8.47
N TYR A 84 5.30 2.35 -7.92
CA TYR A 84 4.14 1.69 -8.50
C TYR A 84 2.85 2.32 -7.98
N SER A 85 1.85 2.41 -8.85
CA SER A 85 0.49 2.81 -8.50
C SER A 85 -0.52 2.02 -9.30
N ILE A 86 -1.57 1.56 -8.64
CA ILE A 86 -2.73 0.92 -9.26
C ILE A 86 -4.01 1.38 -8.55
N GLU A 87 -5.00 1.74 -9.34
CA GLU A 87 -6.30 2.24 -8.88
C GLU A 87 -7.43 1.30 -9.37
N GLY A 88 -8.61 1.41 -8.76
CA GLY A 88 -9.80 0.71 -9.25
C GLY A 88 -9.84 -0.79 -8.95
N ILE A 89 -9.12 -1.27 -7.93
CA ILE A 89 -9.15 -2.68 -7.53
C ILE A 89 -10.53 -2.99 -6.92
N LYS A 90 -11.31 -3.85 -7.56
CA LYS A 90 -12.75 -3.99 -7.27
C LYS A 90 -13.11 -4.78 -6.02
N ASN A 91 -12.27 -5.69 -5.56
CA ASN A 91 -12.61 -6.59 -4.46
C ASN A 91 -11.38 -7.00 -3.63
N LYS A 92 -11.63 -7.51 -2.43
CA LYS A 92 -10.61 -7.92 -1.46
C LYS A 92 -9.64 -8.97 -2.02
N ASN A 93 -10.12 -9.96 -2.77
CA ASN A 93 -9.25 -11.01 -3.32
C ASN A 93 -8.26 -10.43 -4.34
N ASN A 94 -8.72 -9.52 -5.20
CA ASN A 94 -7.86 -8.82 -6.14
C ASN A 94 -6.85 -7.92 -5.40
N LEU A 95 -7.28 -7.24 -4.33
CA LEU A 95 -6.40 -6.45 -3.48
C LEU A 95 -5.28 -7.31 -2.89
N LEU A 96 -5.61 -8.45 -2.29
CA LEU A 96 -4.63 -9.33 -1.65
C LEU A 96 -3.66 -9.96 -2.66
N ASN A 97 -4.15 -10.36 -3.84
CA ASN A 97 -3.31 -10.87 -4.92
C ASN A 97 -2.32 -9.82 -5.44
N GLU A 98 -2.81 -8.59 -5.64
CA GLU A 98 -1.99 -7.48 -6.10
C GLU A 98 -0.95 -7.09 -5.04
N LEU A 99 -1.38 -6.95 -3.78
CA LEU A 99 -0.50 -6.68 -2.65
C LEU A 99 0.60 -7.74 -2.51
N LYS A 100 0.25 -9.04 -2.59
CA LYS A 100 1.22 -10.13 -2.54
C LYS A 100 2.26 -10.02 -3.66
N SER A 101 1.82 -9.66 -4.87
CA SER A 101 2.72 -9.46 -6.00
C SER A 101 3.67 -8.28 -5.78
N ILE A 102 3.19 -7.18 -5.19
CA ILE A 102 4.01 -6.01 -4.83
C ILE A 102 5.00 -6.37 -3.72
N ILE A 103 4.57 -7.07 -2.67
CA ILE A 103 5.47 -7.53 -1.60
C ILE A 103 6.60 -8.39 -2.17
N TYR A 104 6.31 -9.21 -3.19
CA TYR A 104 7.30 -10.02 -3.91
C TYR A 104 8.08 -9.27 -5.01
N GLY A 105 7.96 -7.94 -5.06
CA GLY A 105 8.85 -7.07 -5.83
C GLY A 105 8.33 -6.66 -7.21
N LYS A 106 7.04 -6.88 -7.53
CA LYS A 106 6.43 -6.41 -8.79
C LYS A 106 6.67 -4.91 -9.03
N ASP A 107 6.57 -4.10 -7.99
CA ASP A 107 6.81 -2.66 -8.00
C ASP A 107 8.27 -2.31 -8.34
N LEU A 108 9.23 -2.99 -7.73
CA LEU A 108 10.67 -2.81 -7.98
C LEU A 108 11.03 -3.16 -9.43
N MET A 109 10.50 -4.29 -9.92
CA MET A 109 10.75 -4.75 -11.29
C MET A 109 10.10 -3.84 -12.33
N SER A 110 8.90 -3.33 -12.05
CA SER A 110 8.23 -2.34 -12.89
C SER A 110 9.09 -1.08 -13.03
N LYS A 111 9.61 -0.57 -11.91
CA LYS A 111 10.47 0.61 -11.91
C LYS A 111 11.76 0.38 -12.70
N ALA A 112 12.44 -0.74 -12.46
CA ALA A 112 13.66 -1.09 -13.18
C ALA A 112 13.41 -1.18 -14.69
N SER A 113 12.33 -1.84 -15.11
CA SER A 113 11.96 -1.98 -16.52
C SER A 113 11.71 -0.64 -17.21
N ASN A 114 11.04 0.30 -16.52
CA ASN A 114 10.80 1.64 -17.06
C ASN A 114 12.11 2.42 -17.23
N LEU A 115 13.01 2.36 -16.23
CA LEU A 115 14.33 3.00 -16.34
C LEU A 115 15.15 2.43 -17.49
N TYR A 116 15.07 1.12 -17.77
CA TYR A 116 15.73 0.54 -18.93
C TYR A 116 15.16 1.06 -20.25
N ARG A 117 13.84 1.26 -20.35
CA ARG A 117 13.21 1.78 -21.58
C ARG A 117 13.57 3.24 -21.87
N ASP A 118 13.76 4.06 -20.84
CA ASP A 118 14.05 5.48 -21.02
C ASP A 118 15.53 5.77 -21.41
N ASN A 119 16.41 4.77 -21.33
CA ASN A 119 17.85 4.90 -21.59
C ASN A 119 18.30 4.37 -22.96
N PHE A 120 17.37 3.96 -23.84
CA PHE A 120 17.61 3.51 -25.21
C PHE A 120 16.63 4.18 -26.18
#